data_AF-A0A2V9DFW1-F1
#
_entry.id   AF-A0A2V9DFW1-F1
#
_cell.length_a   1.000
_cell.length_b   1.000
_cell.length_c   1.000
_cell.angle_alpha   90.00
_cell.angle_beta   90.00
_cell.angle_gamma   90.00
#
_symmetry.space_group_name_H-M   'P 1'
#
loop_
_entity.id
_entity.type
_entity.pdbx_description
1 polymer ?
#
loop_
_entity_poly.entity_id
_entity_poly.type
_entity_poly.pdbx_seq_one_letter_code
_entity_poly.pdbx_strand_id
1 'polypeptide(L)' 'MFNHTLPQQFLTEFLNVARGLEDMGKRVRNPPAIMDLEARFRMMDDFGEHGQVILLAAPTAGLPATPVV' A
#
# COMPACT_ATOMS: atom_id res chain seq x y z
N MET A 1 -7.58 -1.27 15.03
CA MET A 1 -6.57 -0.34 14.50
C MET A 1 -6.82 -0.14 13.01
N PHE A 2 -6.82 1.09 12.49
CA PHE A 2 -6.95 1.36 11.04
C PHE A 2 -5.56 1.42 10.43
N ASN A 3 -5.14 0.32 9.81
CA ASN A 3 -3.80 0.22 9.24
C ASN A 3 -3.87 0.14 7.72
N HIS A 4 -2.98 0.88 7.07
CA HIS A 4 -2.84 0.84 5.64
C HIS A 4 -2.05 -0.39 5.18
N THR A 5 -2.41 -0.96 4.02
CA THR A 5 -1.62 -1.97 3.32
C THR A 5 -1.60 -1.63 1.83
N LEU A 6 -0.51 -1.94 1.15
CA LEU A 6 -0.41 -1.85 -0.31
C LEU A 6 0.20 -3.15 -0.83
N PRO A 7 -0.60 -4.19 -1.09
CA PRO A 7 -0.09 -5.50 -1.44
C PRO A 7 0.75 -5.42 -2.71
N GLN A 8 1.84 -6.18 -2.77
CA GLN A 8 2.78 -6.14 -3.90
C GLN A 8 2.08 -6.34 -5.26
N GLN A 9 1.13 -7.28 -5.33
CA GLN A 9 0.37 -7.55 -6.56
C GLN A 9 -0.46 -6.33 -7.00
N PHE A 10 -1.13 -5.67 -6.05
CA PHE A 10 -1.89 -4.46 -6.34
C PHE A 10 -0.98 -3.34 -6.86
N LEU A 11 0.17 -3.11 -6.21
CA LEU A 11 1.13 -2.10 -6.64
C LEU A 11 1.66 -2.38 -8.06
N THR A 12 1.96 -3.64 -8.37
CA THR A 12 2.41 -4.03 -9.72
C THR A 12 1.38 -3.67 -10.78
N GLU A 13 0.11 -4.07 -10.58
CA GLU A 13 -0.96 -3.75 -11.54
C GLU A 13 -1.28 -2.26 -11.61
N PHE A 14 -1.24 -1.57 -10.47
CA PHE A 14 -1.43 -0.12 -10.42
C PHE A 14 -0.37 0.61 -11.27
N LEU A 15 0.90 0.21 -11.17
CA LEU A 15 1.98 0.79 -11.97
C LEU A 15 1.88 0.43 -13.46
N ASN A 16 1.33 -0.74 -13.81
CA ASN A 16 1.06 -1.11 -15.21
C ASN A 16 0.03 -0.17 -15.85
N VAL A 17 -1.01 0.21 -15.10
CA VAL A 17 -2.09 1.08 -15.58
C VAL A 17 -1.70 2.56 -15.51
N ALA A 18 -1.05 2.98 -14.43
CA ALA A 18 -0.70 4.37 -14.16
C ALA A 18 0.72 4.72 -14.64
N ARG A 19 0.97 4.55 -15.95
CA ARG A 19 2.24 4.96 -16.59
C ARG A 19 2.47 6.45 -16.37
N GLY A 20 3.57 6.83 -15.71
CA GLY A 20 3.85 8.21 -15.29
C GLY A 20 3.80 8.46 -13.77
N LEU A 21 3.39 7.47 -12.97
CA LEU A 21 3.41 7.51 -11.50
C LEU A 21 4.56 6.66 -10.90
N GLU A 22 5.61 6.40 -11.68
CA GLU A 22 6.73 5.52 -11.29
C GLU A 22 7.47 5.98 -10.02
N ASP A 23 7.54 7.30 -9.78
CA ASP A 23 8.10 7.87 -8.55
C ASP A 23 7.17 7.69 -7.33
N MET A 24 5.86 7.51 -7.53
CA MET A 24 4.89 7.30 -6.44
C MET A 24 5.08 5.94 -5.76
N GLY A 25 5.59 4.94 -6.49
CA GLY A 25 5.91 3.62 -5.93
C GLY A 25 7.10 3.62 -4.97
N LYS A 26 7.96 4.66 -4.99
CA LYS A 26 9.20 4.67 -4.18
C LYS A 26 8.95 4.85 -2.67
N ARG A 27 7.91 5.61 -2.28
CA ARG A 27 7.61 5.90 -0.86
C ARG A 27 6.87 4.77 -0.15
N VAL A 28 6.11 3.94 -0.87
CA VAL A 28 5.31 2.87 -0.25
C VAL A 28 6.10 1.59 0.01
N ARG A 29 7.31 1.47 -0.57
CA ARG A 29 8.20 0.31 -0.42
C ARG A 29 8.90 0.21 0.95
N ASN A 30 8.81 1.23 1.79
CA ASN A 30 9.65 1.37 2.98
C ASN A 30 8.85 1.25 4.29
N PRO A 31 7.89 0.31 4.36
CA PRO A 31 8.09 -0.86 5.22
C PRO A 31 7.59 -2.20 4.62
N PRO A 32 8.30 -3.34 4.85
CA PRO A 32 7.86 -4.68 4.42
C PRO A 32 6.43 -5.05 4.87
N ALA A 33 6.04 -4.68 6.09
CA ALA A 33 4.71 -4.96 6.64
C ALA A 33 3.53 -4.27 5.93
N ILE A 34 3.79 -3.34 5.00
CA ILE A 34 2.76 -2.72 4.17
C ILE A 34 2.48 -3.55 2.91
N MET A 35 3.50 -4.21 2.34
CA MET A 35 3.40 -4.91 1.06
C MET A 35 3.37 -6.44 1.17
N ASP A 36 3.96 -6.98 2.23
CA ASP A 36 4.01 -8.40 2.54
C ASP A 36 2.99 -8.73 3.65
N LEU A 37 1.88 -9.35 3.24
CA LEU A 37 0.81 -9.74 4.16
C LEU A 37 1.25 -10.88 5.10
N GLU A 38 2.12 -11.77 4.65
CA GLU A 38 2.64 -12.87 5.48
C GLU A 38 3.53 -12.33 6.60
N ALA A 39 4.44 -11.40 6.27
CA ALA A 39 5.25 -10.72 7.29
C ALA A 39 4.39 -9.95 8.29
N ARG A 40 3.29 -9.34 7.82
CA ARG A 40 2.33 -8.64 8.67
C ARG A 40 1.56 -9.59 9.60
N PHE A 41 1.11 -10.74 9.11
CA PHE A 41 0.42 -11.72 9.97
C PHE A 41 1.33 -12.27 11.06
N ARG A 42 2.60 -12.60 10.73
CA ARG A 42 3.58 -13.01 11.74
C ARG A 42 3.81 -11.94 12.81
N MET A 43 3.87 -10.67 12.41
CA MET A 43 3.94 -9.56 13.35
C MET A 43 2.66 -9.45 14.20
N MET A 44 1.49 -9.76 13.65
CA MET A 44 0.21 -9.73 14.39
C MET A 44 0.09 -10.86 15.41
N ASP A 45 0.71 -12.02 15.16
CA ASP A 45 0.74 -13.15 16.09
C ASP A 45 1.39 -12.78 17.43
N ASP A 46 2.34 -11.83 17.43
CA ASP A 46 2.98 -11.30 18.65
C ASP A 46 2.01 -10.50 19.56
N PHE A 47 0.84 -10.09 19.04
CA PHE A 47 -0.13 -9.24 19.73
C PHE A 47 -1.42 -9.99 20.17
N GLY A 48 -1.48 -11.32 20.04
CA GLY A 48 -2.62 -12.13 20.47
C GLY A 48 -3.87 -11.96 19.60
N GLU A 49 -5.05 -11.79 20.19
CA GLU A 49 -6.32 -11.58 19.46
C GLU A 49 -6.45 -10.17 18.84
N HIS A 50 -5.45 -9.77 18.05
CA HIS A 50 -5.36 -8.43 17.48
C HIS A 50 -6.07 -8.33 16.12
N GLY A 51 -7.25 -7.70 16.10
CA GLY A 51 -8.00 -7.39 14.87
C GLY A 51 -7.62 -6.05 14.24
N GLN A 52 -7.38 -6.03 12.92
CA GLN A 52 -7.13 -4.81 12.15
C GLN A 52 -8.19 -4.62 11.05
N VAL A 53 -8.67 -3.40 10.90
CA VAL A 53 -9.43 -2.99 9.70
C VAL A 53 -8.43 -2.44 8.71
N ILE A 54 -8.29 -3.11 7.57
CA ILE A 54 -7.27 -2.79 6.57
C ILE A 54 -7.84 -1.80 5.56
N LEU A 55 -7.15 -0.67 5.39
CA LEU A 55 -7.40 0.27 4.30
C LEU A 55 -6.31 0.12 3.25
N LEU A 56 -6.68 0.26 1.98
CA LEU A 56 -5.70 0.38 0.93
C LEU A 56 -4.89 1.67 1.16
N ALA A 57 -3.56 1.57 1.18
CA ALA A 57 -2.72 2.76 1.24
C ALA A 57 -2.92 3.56 -0.05
N ALA A 58 -3.19 4.86 0.07
CA ALA A 58 -3.00 5.73 -1.07
C ALA A 58 -1.49 5.73 -1.38
N PRO A 59 -1.05 5.51 -2.63
CA PRO A 59 0.32 5.83 -3.00
C PRO A 59 0.46 7.36 -2.89
N THR A 60 0.92 7.84 -1.74
CA THR A 60 0.99 9.28 -1.46
C THR A 60 2.08 9.94 -2.30
N ALA A 61 1.67 10.62 -3.37
CA ALA A 61 1.90 12.05 -3.64
C ALA A 61 1.71 12.34 -5.15
N GLY A 62 0.74 13.19 -5.47
CA GLY A 62 0.73 13.96 -6.73
C GLY A 62 -0.02 13.33 -7.89
N LEU A 63 -1.35 13.16 -7.77
CA LEU A 63 -2.14 13.40 -8.98
C LEU A 63 -2.00 14.90 -9.30
N PRO A 64 -1.50 15.31 -10.48
CA PRO A 64 -1.83 16.65 -10.95
C PRO A 64 -3.35 16.74 -11.00
N ALA A 65 -3.91 17.77 -10.36
CA ALA A 65 -5.31 18.12 -10.44
C ALA A 65 -5.64 18.62 -11.86
N THR A 66 -5.49 17.75 -12.86
CA THR A 66 -5.95 18.02 -14.22
C THR A 66 -7.34 17.41 -14.32
N PRO A 67 -8.40 18.24 -14.41
CA PRO A 67 -9.72 17.73 -14.68
C PRO A 67 -9.69 17.09 -16.07
N VAL A 68 -10.12 15.83 -16.16
CA VAL A 68 -10.38 15.19 -17.45
C VAL A 68 -11.69 15.80 -17.95
N VAL A 69 -11.59 16.62 -18.99
CA VAL A 69 -12.72 17.15 -19.77
C VAL A 69 -13.21 16.07 -20.71
#